data_AF-K6Q0A7-F1
#
_entry.id   AF-K6Q0A7-F1
#
_cell.length_a   1.000
_cell.length_b   1.000
_cell.length_c   1.000
_cell.angle_alpha   90.00
_cell.angle_beta   90.00
_cell.angle_gamma   90.00
#
_symmetry.space_group_name_H-M   'P 1'
#
loop_
_entity.id
_entity.type
_entity.pdbx_description
1 polymer ?
#
loop_
_entity_poly.entity_id
_entity_poly.type
_entity_poly.pdbx_seq_one_letter_code
_entity_poly.pdbx_strand_id
1 'polypeptide(L)' 'MQGTTVRSIEDLPLLLTVPEAAKVLRVGVSRAYEMAHRGEIPAVRIGRRVRVPRDALTLFLKGVPEERNSPIARV' A
#
# COMPACT_ATOMS: atom_id res chain seq x y z
N MET A 1 -0.26 -13.32 16.82
CA MET A 1 0.00 -13.38 15.37
C MET A 1 -1.32 -13.73 14.68
N GLN A 2 -2.06 -12.75 14.15
CA GLN A 2 -3.34 -13.03 13.50
C GLN A 2 -3.07 -13.47 12.05
N GLY A 3 -3.22 -14.76 11.79
CA GLY A 3 -3.29 -15.32 10.45
C GLY A 3 -4.69 -15.12 9.89
N THR A 4 -5.02 -13.89 9.48
CA THR A 4 -6.24 -13.65 8.72
C THR A 4 -5.96 -14.04 7.27
N THR A 5 -6.49 -15.18 6.84
CA THR A 5 -6.56 -15.53 5.42
C THR A 5 -7.45 -14.49 4.74
N VAL A 6 -6.82 -13.45 4.16
CA VAL A 6 -7.51 -12.42 3.38
C VAL A 6 -8.05 -13.10 2.12
N ARG A 7 -9.37 -13.31 2.06
CA ARG A 7 -10.06 -13.95 0.93
C ARG A 7 -10.69 -12.94 -0.03
N SER A 8 -11.01 -11.73 0.45
CA SER A 8 -11.49 -10.63 -0.39
C SER A 8 -10.84 -9.31 0.00
N ILE A 9 -10.82 -8.36 -0.94
CA ILE A 9 -10.36 -6.99 -0.69
C ILE A 9 -11.23 -6.33 0.40
N GLU A 10 -12.52 -6.72 0.51
CA GLU A 10 -13.47 -6.31 1.55
C GLU A 10 -13.00 -6.52 2.99
N ASP A 11 -12.21 -7.56 3.24
CA ASP A 11 -11.73 -7.93 4.58
C ASP A 11 -10.46 -7.16 5.01
N LEU A 12 -9.89 -6.34 4.11
CA LEU A 12 -8.69 -5.58 4.44
C LEU A 12 -9.02 -4.42 5.38
N PRO A 13 -8.20 -4.19 6.43
CA PRO A 13 -8.32 -2.98 7.24
C PRO A 13 -8.22 -1.75 6.33
N LEU A 14 -8.94 -0.68 6.70
CA LEU A 14 -8.99 0.58 5.95
C LEU A 14 -7.60 1.08 5.51
N LEU A 15 -6.59 0.84 6.35
CA LEU A 15 -5.19 1.16 6.12
C LEU A 15 -4.31 -0.07 6.34
N LEU A 16 -3.68 -0.54 5.27
CA LEU A 16 -2.65 -1.57 5.32
C LEU A 16 -1.30 -1.00 5.75
N THR A 17 -0.47 -1.82 6.36
CA THR A 17 0.98 -1.56 6.47
C THR A 17 1.70 -1.95 5.19
N VAL A 18 2.92 -1.46 5.00
CA VAL A 18 3.76 -1.84 3.85
C VAL A 18 3.98 -3.36 3.76
N PRO A 19 4.26 -4.11 4.86
CA PRO A 19 4.36 -5.56 4.80
C PRO A 19 3.03 -6.26 4.43
N GLU A 20 1.88 -5.70 4.80
CA GLU A 20 0.59 -6.26 4.40
C GLU A 20 0.31 -6.00 2.92
N ALA A 21 0.57 -4.79 2.43
CA ALA A 21 0.49 -4.47 1.01
C ALA A 21 1.44 -5.35 0.16
N ALA A 22 2.64 -5.64 0.67
CA ALA A 22 3.59 -6.53 0.02
C ALA A 22 3.01 -7.94 -0.21
N LYS A 23 2.27 -8.47 0.78
CA LYS A 23 1.58 -9.76 0.66
C LYS A 23 0.47 -9.73 -0.39
N VAL A 24 -0.31 -8.65 -0.46
CA VAL A 24 -1.38 -8.49 -1.46
C VAL A 24 -0.78 -8.40 -2.87
N LEU A 25 0.29 -7.62 -3.04
CA LEU A 25 0.98 -7.42 -4.31
C LEU A 25 1.91 -8.56 -4.71
N ARG A 26 2.12 -9.56 -3.84
CA ARG A 26 3.10 -10.65 -4.00
C ARG A 26 4.52 -10.18 -4.32
N VAL A 27 4.96 -9.11 -3.65
CA VAL A 27 6.33 -8.59 -3.76
C VAL A 27 7.07 -8.74 -2.44
N GLY A 28 8.40 -8.73 -2.48
CA GLY A 28 9.22 -8.68 -1.26
C GLY A 28 8.93 -7.42 -0.44
N VAL A 29 9.01 -7.52 0.89
CA VAL A 29 8.73 -6.39 1.81
C VAL A 29 9.64 -5.19 1.51
N SER A 30 10.93 -5.42 1.27
CA SER A 30 11.88 -4.36 0.90
C SER A 30 11.47 -3.67 -0.40
N ARG A 31 11.03 -4.45 -1.41
CA ARG A 31 10.55 -3.91 -2.68
C ARG A 31 9.27 -3.10 -2.50
N ALA A 32 8.34 -3.53 -1.63
CA ALA A 32 7.16 -2.74 -1.30
C ALA A 32 7.52 -1.41 -0.62
N TYR A 33 8.54 -1.38 0.25
CA TYR A 33 9.04 -0.12 0.82
C TYR A 33 9.65 0.79 -0.23
N GLU A 34 10.46 0.25 -1.15
CA GLU A 34 11.02 1.03 -2.26
C GLU A 34 9.93 1.60 -3.18
N MET A 35 8.96 0.77 -3.56
CA MET A 35 7.83 1.19 -4.38
C MET A 35 6.99 2.26 -3.68
N ALA A 36 6.75 2.13 -2.37
CA ALA A 36 6.08 3.16 -1.59
C ALA A 36 6.91 4.46 -1.53
N HIS A 37 8.24 4.35 -1.42
CA HIS A 37 9.14 5.49 -1.40
C HIS A 37 9.20 6.22 -2.74
N ARG A 38 9.21 5.47 -3.83
CA ARG A 38 9.20 5.97 -5.21
C ARG A 38 7.83 6.48 -5.66
N GLY A 39 6.77 6.22 -4.89
CA GLY A 39 5.39 6.55 -5.27
C GLY A 39 4.80 5.61 -6.33
N GLU A 40 5.41 4.44 -6.56
CA GLU A 40 4.91 3.42 -7.49
C GLU A 40 3.66 2.71 -6.95
N ILE A 41 3.47 2.68 -5.62
CA ILE A 41 2.26 2.19 -4.98
C ILE A 41 1.63 3.29 -4.12
N PRO A 42 0.30 3.30 -3.99
CA PRO A 42 -0.39 4.31 -3.20
C PRO A 42 -0.04 4.15 -1.72
N ALA A 43 0.65 5.13 -1.16
CA ALA A 43 1.08 5.13 0.23
C ALA A 43 0.91 6.51 0.86
N VAL A 44 0.30 6.55 2.03
CA VAL A 44 0.08 7.76 2.83
C VAL A 44 0.96 7.71 4.08
N ARG A 45 1.62 8.82 4.40
CA ARG A 45 2.43 8.93 5.61
C ARG A 45 1.61 9.56 6.72
N ILE A 46 1.30 8.78 7.76
CA ILE A 46 0.56 9.24 8.94
C ILE A 46 1.57 9.33 10.09
N GLY A 47 2.01 10.55 10.39
CA GLY A 47 3.09 10.82 11.34
C GLY A 47 4.40 10.17 10.90
N ARG A 48 4.89 9.21 11.70
CA ARG A 48 6.13 8.44 11.43
C ARG A 48 5.90 7.12 10.69
N ARG A 49 4.65 6.73 10.45
CA ARG A 49 4.31 5.42 9.86
C ARG A 49 3.79 5.58 8.44
N VAL A 50 4.23 4.70 7.56
CA VAL A 50 3.71 4.58 6.20
C VAL A 50 2.55 3.59 6.21
N ARG A 51 1.43 4.00 5.61
CA ARG A 51 0.22 3.19 5.45
C ARG A 51 -0.20 3.19 3.99
N VAL A 52 -0.83 2.11 3.57
CA VAL A 52 -1.36 1.92 2.22
C VAL A 52 -2.88 1.88 2.33
N PRO A 53 -3.62 2.89 1.85
CA PRO A 53 -5.07 2.85 1.85
C PRO A 53 -5.56 1.72 0.96
N ARG A 54 -6.52 0.94 1.47
CA ARG A 54 -7.10 -0.18 0.73
C ARG A 54 -7.75 0.28 -0.57
N ASP A 55 -8.55 1.34 -0.54
CA ASP A 55 -9.22 1.87 -1.73
C ASP A 55 -8.23 2.27 -2.81
N ALA A 56 -7.17 2.98 -2.43
CA ALA A 56 -6.12 3.39 -3.36
C ALA A 56 -5.39 2.18 -3.95
N LEU A 57 -5.06 1.16 -3.13
CA LEU A 57 -4.46 -0.09 -3.62
C LEU A 57 -5.41 -0.83 -4.59
N THR A 58 -6.71 -0.79 -4.32
CA THR A 58 -7.73 -1.40 -5.19
C THR A 58 -7.82 -0.67 -6.52
N LEU A 59 -7.79 0.67 -6.51
CA LEU A 59 -7.76 1.48 -7.73
C LEU A 59 -6.49 1.23 -8.55
N PHE A 60 -5.34 1.14 -7.87
CA PHE A 60 -4.07 0.78 -8.48
C PHE A 60 -4.15 -0.59 -9.18
N LEU A 61 -4.70 -1.62 -8.53
CA LEU A 61 -4.88 -2.95 -9.12
C LEU A 61 -5.89 -2.96 -10.29
N LYS A 62 -6.86 -2.04 -10.30
CA LYS A 62 -7.79 -1.85 -11.41
C LYS A 62 -7.17 -1.13 -12.61
N GLY A 63 -5.89 -0.71 -12.51
CA GLY A 63 -5.17 -0.02 -13.59
C GLY A 63 -5.55 1.46 -13.71
N VAL A 64 -6.16 2.04 -12.67
CA VAL A 64 -6.48 3.47 -12.62
C VAL A 64 -5.34 4.16 -11.87
N PRO A 65 -4.45 4.91 -12.56
CA PRO A 65 -3.38 5.61 -11.88
C PRO A 65 -3.96 6.76 -11.04
N GLU A 66 -3.79 6.69 -9.72
CA GLU A 66 -4.09 7.78 -8.79
C GLU A 66 -3.07 8.91 -8.99
N GLU A 67 -3.38 9.85 -9.89
CA GLU A 67 -2.53 10.99 -10.28
C GLU A 67 -2.21 11.98 -9.12
N ARG A 68 -2.67 11.69 -7.90
CA ARG A 68 -2.62 12.60 -6.74
C ARG A 68 -1.63 12.26 -5.64
N ASN A 69 -0.95 11.11 -5.69
CA ASN A 69 -0.11 10.70 -4.56
C ASN A 69 1.35 11.14 -4.76
N SER A 70 1.59 12.43 -4.46
CA SER A 70 2.91 13.05 -4.45
C SER A 70 3.93 12.15 -3.73
N PRO A 71 5.09 11.84 -4.33
CA PRO A 71 6.08 10.93 -3.74
C PRO A 71 6.53 11.44 -2.37
N ILE A 72 6.76 10.52 -1.44
CA ILE A 72 7.23 10.77 -0.06
C ILE A 72 8.70 11.26 0.00
N ALA A 73 9.17 11.93 -1.04
CA ALA A 73 10.46 12.56 -1.14
C ALA A 73 10.34 13.88 -1.93
N ARG A 74 9.96 14.95 -1.22
CA ARG A 74 10.45 16.30 -1.54
C ARG A 74 10.77 17.01 -0.24
N VAL A 75 11.93 16.66 0.32
CA VAL A 75 12.71 17.46 1.28
C VAL A 75 14.16 17.42 0.82
#